data_AF-A0A3R6XG58-F1
#
_entry.id   AF-A0A3R6XG58-F1
#
_cell.length_a   1.000
_cell.length_b   1.000
_cell.length_c   1.000
_cell.angle_alpha   90.00
_cell.angle_beta   90.00
_cell.angle_gamma   90.00
#
_symmetry.space_group_name_H-M   'P 1'
#
loop_
_entity.id
_entity.type
_entity.pdbx_description
1 polymer ?
#
loop_
_entity_poly.entity_id
_entity_poly.type
_entity_poly.pdbx_seq_one_letter_code
_entity_poly.pdbx_strand_id
1 'polypeptide(L)'
;MYATRDPASFISTVSLPPDAFDSLLVMFSGEYEQPSRRGKGGRPPRVVHAHAVLALVLHFYTAAVEQKTLQELFALTPSTCARTLRKGEEALARALVACPDAAIKWPSKATQARWAAMSNLREPLVHGVFSFVDGKNLRVQEPSSTDLQNAMYNGS
;
A
#
# COMPACT_ATOMS: atom_id res chain seq x y z
N MET A 1 -9.83 -8.98 -14.89
CA MET A 1 -9.63 -8.58 -13.48
C MET A 1 -10.57 -7.45 -13.06
N TYR A 2 -10.45 -6.23 -13.59
CA TYR A 2 -11.33 -5.12 -13.19
C TYR A 2 -12.83 -5.35 -13.51
N ALA A 3 -13.13 -5.96 -14.66
CA ALA A 3 -14.52 -6.23 -15.08
C ALA A 3 -15.22 -7.37 -14.30
N THR A 4 -14.46 -8.30 -13.72
CA THR A 4 -15.01 -9.51 -13.06
C THR A 4 -15.24 -9.32 -11.56
N ARG A 5 -14.67 -8.27 -10.95
CA ARG A 5 -14.84 -7.86 -9.54
C ARG A 5 -14.69 -8.99 -8.50
N ASP A 6 -13.95 -10.04 -8.82
CA ASP A 6 -13.71 -11.14 -7.88
C ASP A 6 -12.84 -10.67 -6.69
N PRO A 7 -13.35 -10.69 -5.45
CA PRO A 7 -12.63 -10.17 -4.28
C PRO A 7 -11.31 -10.91 -4.00
N ALA A 8 -11.27 -12.23 -4.20
CA ALA A 8 -10.09 -13.04 -3.94
C ALA A 8 -8.94 -12.70 -4.91
N SER A 9 -9.26 -12.53 -6.19
CA SER A 9 -8.30 -12.10 -7.20
C SER A 9 -7.74 -10.70 -6.92
N PHE A 10 -8.58 -9.75 -6.46
CA PHE A 10 -8.14 -8.41 -6.10
C PHE A 10 -7.19 -8.39 -4.90
N ILE A 11 -7.57 -9.06 -3.80
CA ILE A 11 -6.73 -9.15 -2.61
C ILE A 11 -5.40 -9.85 -2.93
N SER A 12 -5.43 -10.93 -3.73
CA SER A 12 -4.19 -11.63 -4.11
C SER A 12 -3.26 -10.79 -4.98
N THR A 13 -3.77 -9.84 -5.77
CA THR A 13 -2.96 -9.10 -6.75
C THR A 13 -2.52 -7.73 -6.22
N VAL A 14 -3.44 -6.98 -5.59
CA VAL A 14 -3.22 -5.61 -5.15
C VAL A 14 -3.38 -5.42 -3.63
N SER A 15 -3.62 -6.52 -2.89
CA SER A 15 -3.78 -6.53 -1.42
C SER A 15 -4.85 -5.59 -0.87
N LEU A 16 -5.80 -5.19 -1.71
CA LEU A 16 -6.93 -4.35 -1.35
C LEU A 16 -8.24 -5.01 -1.83
N PRO A 17 -9.33 -4.88 -1.05
CA PRO A 17 -10.65 -5.23 -1.54
C PRO A 17 -11.11 -4.26 -2.65
N PRO A 18 -12.04 -4.68 -3.53
CA PRO A 18 -12.43 -3.87 -4.70
C PRO A 18 -12.99 -2.48 -4.37
N ASP A 19 -13.69 -2.33 -3.25
CA ASP A 19 -14.26 -1.06 -2.77
C ASP A 19 -13.18 -0.06 -2.29
N ALA A 20 -12.18 -0.55 -1.56
CA ALA A 20 -11.02 0.26 -1.17
C ALA A 20 -10.20 0.66 -2.41
N PHE A 21 -10.05 -0.26 -3.37
CA PHE A 21 -9.40 0.05 -4.64
C PHE A 21 -10.13 1.13 -5.43
N ASP A 22 -11.46 1.06 -5.55
CA ASP A 22 -12.28 2.06 -6.24
C ASP A 22 -12.20 3.43 -5.55
N SER A 23 -12.26 3.44 -4.22
CA SER A 23 -12.14 4.68 -3.42
C SER A 23 -10.78 5.35 -3.64
N LEU A 24 -9.70 4.56 -3.63
CA LEU A 24 -8.36 5.04 -3.93
C LEU A 24 -8.23 5.49 -5.39
N LEU A 25 -8.87 4.78 -6.32
CA LEU A 25 -8.84 5.09 -7.75
C LEU A 25 -9.42 6.47 -8.05
N VAL A 26 -10.50 6.87 -7.39
CA VAL A 26 -11.10 8.21 -7.58
C VAL A 26 -10.12 9.31 -7.20
N MET A 27 -9.41 9.18 -6.09
CA MET A 27 -8.39 10.14 -5.66
C MET A 27 -7.16 10.09 -6.58
N PHE A 28 -6.74 8.89 -6.95
CA PHE A 28 -5.59 8.65 -7.82
C PHE A 28 -5.78 9.20 -9.24
N SER A 29 -6.94 9.01 -9.86
CA SER A 29 -7.22 9.48 -11.22
C SER A 29 -7.11 11.00 -11.29
N GLY A 30 -7.63 11.70 -10.28
CA GLY A 30 -7.51 13.15 -10.14
C GLY A 30 -6.05 13.62 -10.15
N GLU A 31 -5.15 12.90 -9.48
CA GLU A 31 -3.71 13.24 -9.37
C GLU A 31 -2.86 12.77 -10.56
N TYR A 32 -3.26 11.70 -11.23
CA TYR A 32 -2.53 11.09 -12.33
C TYR A 32 -2.85 11.75 -13.69
N GLU A 33 -4.10 12.16 -13.87
CA GLU A 33 -4.60 12.83 -15.08
C GLU A 33 -4.28 14.32 -15.12
N GLN A 34 -3.87 14.94 -14.00
CA GLN A 34 -3.44 16.34 -14.03
C GLN A 34 -2.34 16.51 -15.09
N PRO A 35 -2.60 17.29 -16.14
CA PRO A 35 -1.56 17.63 -17.09
C PRO A 35 -0.52 18.38 -16.29
N SER A 36 0.74 17.93 -16.35
CA SER A 36 1.85 18.75 -15.92
C SER A 36 1.65 20.15 -16.52
N ARG A 37 1.41 21.17 -15.67
CA ARG A 37 1.12 22.58 -16.02
C ARG A 37 2.20 23.25 -16.89
N ARG A 38 3.19 22.51 -17.36
CA ARG A 38 4.25 22.96 -18.26
C ARG A 38 3.93 22.41 -19.64
N GLY A 39 3.40 23.28 -20.49
CA GLY A 39 2.98 22.95 -21.85
C GLY A 39 4.05 22.19 -22.62
N LYS A 40 3.61 21.32 -23.52
CA LYS A 40 4.37 20.81 -24.67
C LYS A 40 3.36 20.17 -25.62
N GLY A 41 3.12 20.83 -26.75
CA GLY A 41 2.39 20.25 -27.86
C GLY A 41 3.03 18.94 -28.29
N GLY A 42 2.24 17.88 -28.29
CA GLY A 42 2.60 16.52 -28.67
C GLY A 42 1.36 15.63 -28.58
N ARG A 43 1.41 14.45 -29.22
CA ARG A 43 0.31 13.46 -29.17
C ARG A 43 -0.01 13.19 -27.70
N PRO A 44 -1.28 13.29 -27.27
CA PRO A 44 -1.65 13.04 -25.88
C PRO A 44 -1.08 11.69 -25.44
N PRO A 45 -0.51 11.59 -24.23
CA PRO A 45 -0.08 10.30 -23.72
C PRO A 45 -1.28 9.37 -23.82
N ARG A 46 -1.12 8.24 -24.52
CA ARG A 46 -2.15 7.20 -24.56
C ARG A 46 -2.42 6.85 -23.11
N VAL A 47 -3.58 7.25 -22.60
CA VAL A 47 -3.96 7.04 -21.21
C VAL A 47 -4.04 5.53 -21.03
N VAL A 48 -2.96 4.93 -20.54
CA VAL A 48 -3.03 3.63 -19.87
C VAL A 48 -3.97 3.90 -18.71
N HIS A 49 -5.18 3.35 -18.79
CA HIS A 49 -6.30 3.73 -17.93
C HIS A 49 -5.84 3.85 -16.47
N ALA A 50 -6.27 4.89 -15.75
CA ALA A 50 -5.79 5.17 -14.38
C ALA A 50 -5.87 3.95 -13.46
N HIS A 51 -6.91 3.12 -13.63
CA HIS A 51 -7.06 1.85 -12.90
C HIS A 51 -5.94 0.84 -13.19
N ALA A 52 -5.48 0.73 -14.44
CA ALA A 52 -4.39 -0.17 -14.82
C ALA A 52 -3.05 0.32 -14.26
N VAL A 53 -2.83 1.64 -14.21
CA VAL A 53 -1.62 2.22 -13.60
C VAL A 53 -1.64 2.04 -12.09
N LEU A 54 -2.78 2.27 -11.43
CA LEU A 54 -2.92 2.03 -10.00
C LEU A 54 -2.69 0.55 -9.66
N ALA A 55 -3.28 -0.36 -10.44
CA ALA A 55 -3.06 -1.80 -10.26
C ALA A 55 -1.59 -2.19 -10.46
N LEU A 56 -0.90 -1.62 -11.45
CA LEU A 56 0.53 -1.84 -11.68
C LEU A 56 1.38 -1.40 -10.47
N VAL A 57 1.13 -0.19 -9.94
CA VAL A 57 1.88 0.34 -8.79
C VAL A 57 1.61 -0.49 -7.53
N LEU A 58 0.35 -0.82 -7.25
CA LEU A 58 0.01 -1.65 -6.09
C LEU A 58 0.62 -3.04 -6.22
N HIS A 59 0.53 -3.67 -7.39
CA HIS A 59 1.12 -4.99 -7.62
C HIS A 59 2.64 -4.99 -7.47
N PHE A 60 3.32 -3.93 -7.93
CA PHE A 60 4.76 -3.73 -7.71
C PHE A 60 5.13 -3.70 -6.22
N TYR A 61 4.26 -3.15 -5.36
CA TYR A 61 4.50 -3.13 -3.92
C TYR A 61 4.09 -4.42 -3.21
N THR A 62 3.06 -5.13 -3.68
CA THR A 62 2.49 -6.26 -2.94
C THR A 62 3.13 -7.59 -3.30
N ALA A 63 3.57 -7.75 -4.54
CA ALA A 63 4.09 -9.01 -5.02
C ALA A 63 5.62 -8.94 -5.18
N ALA A 64 6.32 -9.98 -4.73
CA ALA A 64 7.76 -10.15 -4.92
C ALA A 64 8.05 -10.58 -6.37
N VAL A 65 7.67 -9.74 -7.34
CA VAL A 65 7.75 -10.07 -8.76
C VAL A 65 8.93 -9.39 -9.41
N GLU A 66 9.66 -10.15 -10.22
CA GLU A 66 10.66 -9.58 -11.11
C GLU A 66 10.00 -8.61 -12.09
N GLN A 67 10.71 -7.54 -12.42
CA GLN A 67 10.26 -6.50 -13.35
C GLN A 67 9.83 -7.05 -14.72
N LYS A 68 10.32 -8.25 -15.09
CA LYS A 68 9.95 -8.96 -16.32
C LYS A 68 8.50 -9.46 -16.29
N THR A 69 8.03 -9.99 -15.17
CA THR A 69 6.64 -10.47 -15.02
C THR A 69 5.65 -9.31 -15.06
N LEU A 70 6.01 -8.16 -14.48
CA LEU A 70 5.20 -6.93 -14.58
C LEU A 70 5.09 -6.43 -16.03
N GLN A 71 6.16 -6.56 -16.82
CA GLN A 71 6.15 -6.19 -18.24
C GLN A 71 5.24 -7.11 -19.06
N GLU A 72 5.28 -8.42 -18.80
CA GLU A 72 4.42 -9.40 -19.47
C GLU A 72 2.95 -9.22 -19.09
N LEU A 73 2.65 -9.03 -17.80
CA LEU A 73 1.28 -8.91 -17.29
C LEU A 73 0.57 -7.64 -17.75
N PHE A 74 1.32 -6.55 -17.95
CA PHE A 74 0.80 -5.27 -18.41
C PHE A 74 1.13 -4.95 -19.88
N ALA A 75 1.79 -5.87 -20.61
CA ALA A 75 2.24 -5.71 -21.99
C ALA A 75 3.03 -4.40 -22.23
N LEU A 76 3.97 -4.08 -21.34
CA LEU A 76 4.78 -2.85 -21.39
C LEU A 76 6.25 -3.16 -21.71
N THR A 77 6.90 -2.28 -22.47
CA THR A 77 8.37 -2.30 -22.60
C THR A 77 9.02 -1.89 -21.27
N PRO A 78 10.29 -2.28 -20.99
CA PRO A 78 10.94 -1.94 -19.71
C PRO A 78 10.97 -0.43 -19.43
N SER A 79 11.27 0.38 -20.46
CA SER A 79 11.39 1.83 -20.34
C SER A 79 10.03 2.52 -20.15
N THR A 80 8.96 1.98 -20.76
CA THR A 80 7.59 2.45 -20.52
C THR A 80 7.11 2.04 -19.13
N CYS A 81 7.39 0.82 -18.69
CA CYS A 81 7.03 0.33 -17.36
C CYS A 81 7.64 1.21 -16.26
N ALA A 82 8.96 1.45 -16.31
CA ALA A 82 9.65 2.29 -15.32
C ALA A 82 9.10 3.73 -15.26
N ARG A 83 8.81 4.32 -16.42
CA ARG A 83 8.25 5.69 -16.48
C ARG A 83 6.83 5.76 -15.93
N THR A 84 6.00 4.76 -16.24
CA THR A 84 4.63 4.65 -15.76
C THR A 84 4.59 4.41 -14.26
N LEU A 85 5.47 3.53 -13.74
CA LEU A 85 5.64 3.29 -12.30
C LEU A 85 6.00 4.59 -11.58
N ARG A 86 7.07 5.28 -12.01
CA ARG A 86 7.49 6.54 -11.38
C ARG A 86 6.38 7.58 -11.34
N LYS A 87 5.66 7.79 -12.45
CA LYS A 87 4.54 8.75 -12.50
C LYS A 87 3.36 8.29 -11.63
N GLY A 88 3.09 6.98 -11.62
CA GLY A 88 2.07 6.36 -10.80
C GLY A 88 2.35 6.49 -9.31
N GLU A 89 3.58 6.23 -8.86
CA GLU A 89 4.01 6.41 -7.47
C GLU A 89 3.87 7.85 -7.01
N GLU A 90 4.27 8.82 -7.84
CA GLU A 90 4.10 10.25 -7.54
C GLU A 90 2.62 10.62 -7.36
N ALA A 91 1.73 10.11 -8.21
CA ALA A 91 0.28 10.34 -8.11
C ALA A 91 -0.34 9.62 -6.91
N LEU A 92 0.08 8.38 -6.64
CA LEU A 92 -0.35 7.60 -5.49
C LEU A 92 0.04 8.27 -4.18
N ALA A 93 1.27 8.77 -4.06
CA ALA A 93 1.71 9.48 -2.87
C ALA A 93 0.84 10.71 -2.58
N ARG A 94 0.48 11.49 -3.61
CA ARG A 94 -0.43 12.65 -3.46
C ARG A 94 -1.85 12.22 -3.10
N ALA A 95 -2.36 11.16 -3.73
CA ALA A 95 -3.69 10.62 -3.42
C ALA A 95 -3.79 10.12 -1.97
N LEU A 96 -2.75 9.45 -1.47
CA LEU A 96 -2.70 8.95 -0.09
C LEU A 96 -2.67 10.07 0.95
N VAL A 97 -2.06 11.22 0.65
CA VAL A 97 -2.12 12.40 1.55
C VAL A 97 -3.55 12.90 1.73
N ALA A 98 -4.37 12.83 0.67
CA ALA A 98 -5.78 13.22 0.72
C ALA A 98 -6.70 12.12 1.29
N CYS A 99 -6.20 10.88 1.45
CA CYS A 99 -6.98 9.73 1.89
C CYS A 99 -7.01 9.64 3.43
N PRO A 100 -8.16 9.85 4.10
CA PRO A 100 -8.25 9.80 5.56
C PRO A 100 -7.93 8.41 6.14
N ASP A 101 -8.23 7.35 5.39
CA ASP A 101 -8.03 5.95 5.78
C ASP A 101 -6.56 5.52 5.66
N ALA A 102 -5.78 6.21 4.83
CA ALA A 102 -4.34 6.00 4.71
C ALA A 102 -3.53 6.81 5.74
N ALA A 103 -4.19 7.68 6.51
CA ALA A 103 -3.50 8.57 7.43
C ALA A 103 -2.94 7.81 8.64
N ILE A 104 -1.62 7.90 8.84
CA ILE A 104 -0.96 7.39 10.04
C ILE A 104 -1.31 8.32 11.21
N LYS A 105 -2.18 7.85 12.11
CA LYS A 105 -2.65 8.60 13.28
C LYS A 105 -2.37 7.81 14.55
N TRP A 106 -1.87 8.50 15.57
CA TRP A 106 -1.79 7.90 16.91
C TRP A 106 -3.20 7.78 17.50
N PRO A 107 -3.58 6.61 18.03
CA PRO A 107 -4.83 6.47 18.76
C PRO A 107 -4.83 7.36 20.00
N SER A 108 -6.00 7.86 20.39
CA SER A 108 -6.14 8.63 21.64
C SER A 108 -5.81 7.76 22.86
N LYS A 109 -5.44 8.37 24.00
CA LYS A 109 -5.20 7.62 25.26
C LYS A 109 -6.41 6.77 25.67
N ALA A 110 -7.63 7.26 25.46
CA ALA A 110 -8.86 6.50 25.74
C ALA A 110 -9.00 5.28 24.82
N THR A 111 -8.69 5.45 23.53
CA THR A 111 -8.66 4.35 22.55
C THR A 111 -7.59 3.32 22.92
N GLN A 112 -6.38 3.76 23.28
CA GLN A 112 -5.30 2.89 23.73
C GLN A 112 -5.69 2.08 24.96
N ALA A 113 -6.28 2.71 25.98
CA ALA A 113 -6.74 2.02 27.19
C ALA A 113 -7.84 0.98 26.89
N ARG A 114 -8.79 1.33 26.01
CA ARG A 114 -9.83 0.40 25.56
C ARG A 114 -9.24 -0.81 24.84
N TRP A 115 -8.31 -0.59 23.90
CA TRP A 115 -7.65 -1.69 23.19
C TRP A 115 -6.80 -2.55 24.12
N ALA A 116 -6.07 -1.95 25.06
CA ALA A 116 -5.33 -2.68 26.08
C ALA A 116 -6.24 -3.57 26.94
N ALA A 117 -7.40 -3.06 27.37
CA ALA A 117 -8.38 -3.85 28.11
C ALA A 117 -8.92 -5.04 27.29
N MET A 118 -9.17 -4.84 25.98
CA MET A 118 -9.61 -5.91 25.08
C MET A 118 -8.52 -6.97 24.86
N SER A 119 -7.26 -6.56 24.73
CA SER A 119 -6.13 -7.49 24.62
C SER A 119 -5.93 -8.27 25.91
N ASN A 120 -5.97 -7.60 27.07
CA ASN A 120 -5.82 -8.25 28.38
C ASN A 120 -6.95 -9.26 28.67
N LEU A 121 -8.15 -9.04 28.15
CA LEU A 121 -9.24 -10.01 28.28
C LEU A 121 -8.90 -11.33 27.58
N ARG A 122 -8.13 -11.28 26.49
CA ARG A 122 -7.69 -12.46 25.72
C ARG A 122 -6.40 -13.04 26.30
N GLU A 123 -5.47 -12.17 26.71
CA GLU A 123 -4.15 -12.52 27.24
C GLU A 123 -3.89 -11.79 28.57
N PRO A 124 -4.38 -12.33 29.70
CA PRO A 124 -4.35 -11.64 31.00
C PRO A 124 -2.95 -11.36 31.55
N LEU A 125 -1.92 -12.05 31.07
CA LEU A 125 -0.54 -11.91 31.52
C LEU A 125 0.23 -10.82 30.77
N VAL A 126 -0.34 -10.27 29.70
CA VAL A 126 0.30 -9.25 28.86
C VAL A 126 -0.04 -7.88 29.41
N HIS A 127 0.95 -7.13 29.89
CA HIS A 127 0.77 -5.80 30.46
C HIS A 127 1.84 -4.82 29.96
N GLY A 128 1.44 -3.55 29.76
CA GLY A 128 2.37 -2.48 29.42
C GLY A 128 3.03 -2.59 28.04
N VAL A 129 2.51 -3.44 27.15
CA VAL A 129 3.03 -3.60 25.79
C VAL A 129 2.24 -2.77 24.78
N PHE A 130 2.92 -2.34 23.73
CA PHE A 130 2.30 -1.87 22.50
C PHE A 130 2.77 -2.78 21.36
N SER A 131 1.88 -3.07 20.42
CA SER A 131 2.20 -3.85 19.24
C SER A 131 1.69 -3.11 18.02
N PHE A 132 2.46 -3.16 16.95
CA PHE A 132 2.01 -2.72 15.62
C PHE A 132 2.10 -3.94 14.71
N VAL A 133 1.15 -4.04 13.78
CA VAL A 133 1.19 -5.05 12.73
C VAL A 133 1.53 -4.31 11.47
N ASP A 134 2.74 -4.51 10.99
CA ASP A 134 3.11 -4.09 9.66
C ASP A 134 2.69 -5.17 8.67
N GLY A 135 1.86 -4.79 7.70
CA GLY A 135 1.41 -5.69 6.62
C GLY A 135 2.55 -6.14 5.71
N LYS A 136 3.75 -5.57 5.89
CA LYS A 136 5.00 -6.09 5.35
C LYS A 136 5.93 -6.47 6.49
N ASN A 137 6.73 -7.51 6.27
CA ASN A 137 7.82 -7.86 7.16
C ASN A 137 8.98 -6.86 6.93
N LEU A 138 8.73 -5.56 7.19
CA LEU A 138 9.77 -4.53 7.09
C LEU A 138 10.85 -4.90 8.10
N ARG A 139 12.09 -4.92 7.62
CA ARG A 139 13.25 -5.15 8.49
C ARG A 139 13.30 -4.02 9.51
N VAL A 140 12.83 -4.30 10.72
CA VAL A 140 13.03 -3.42 11.87
C VAL A 140 14.53 -3.38 12.15
N GLN A 141 15.06 -2.19 12.44
CA GLN A 141 16.46 -2.04 12.82
C GLN A 141 16.75 -2.93 14.03
N GLU A 142 17.76 -3.78 13.89
CA GLU A 142 18.23 -4.67 14.95
C GLU A 142 18.70 -3.79 16.14
N PRO A 143 18.10 -3.93 17.34
CA PRO A 143 18.58 -3.21 18.50
C PRO A 143 19.98 -3.70 18.84
N SER A 144 20.81 -2.81 19.37
CA SER A 144 22.20 -3.09 19.76
C SER A 144 22.36 -4.12 20.90
N SER A 145 21.26 -4.63 21.48
CA SER A 145 21.26 -5.59 22.58
C SER A 145 20.27 -6.73 22.32
N THR A 146 20.79 -7.78 21.71
CA THR A 146 20.06 -9.00 21.33
C THR A 146 19.51 -9.75 22.55
N ASP A 147 20.17 -9.65 23.70
CA ASP A 147 19.79 -10.35 24.93
C ASP A 147 18.51 -9.79 25.58
N LEU A 148 18.29 -8.47 25.51
CA LEU A 148 17.07 -7.85 26.01
C LEU A 148 15.85 -8.14 25.11
N GLN A 149 16.07 -8.44 23.83
CA GLN A 149 15.01 -8.71 22.87
C GLN A 149 14.48 -10.15 22.95
N ASN A 150 15.37 -11.13 23.16
CA ASN A 150 14.98 -12.54 23.33
C ASN A 150 14.10 -12.79 24.56
N ALA A 151 14.18 -11.94 25.59
CA ALA A 151 13.31 -11.99 26.75
C ALA A 151 11.88 -11.46 26.49
N MET A 152 11.67 -10.72 25.39
CA MET A 152 10.38 -10.11 25.04
C MET A 152 9.69 -10.77 23.83
N TYR A 153 10.35 -11.72 23.17
CA TYR A 153 9.83 -12.42 21.99
C TYR A 153 9.38 -13.84 22.35
N ASN A 154 8.16 -13.97 22.88
CA ASN A 154 7.52 -15.27 23.05
C ASN A 154 6.75 -15.62 21.78
N GLY A 155 7.48 -15.99 20.72
CA GLY A 155 6.90 -16.54 19.49
C GLY A 155 6.75 -18.06 19.63
N SER A 156 5.52 -18.54 19.79
CA SER A 156 5.11 -19.93 19.52
C SER A 156 4.30 -19.98 18.24
#